data_AF-A0A817M0R6-F1
#
_entry.id   AF-A0A817M0R6-F1
#
_cell.length_a   1.000
_cell.length_b   1.000
_cell.length_c   1.000
_cell.angle_alpha   90.00
_cell.angle_beta   90.00
_cell.angle_gamma   90.00
#
_symmetry.space_group_name_H-M   'P 1'
#
loop_
_entity.id
_entity.type
_entity.pdbx_description
1 polymer ?
#
loop_
_entity_poly.entity_id
_entity_poly.type
_entity_poly.pdbx_seq_one_letter_code
_entity_poly.pdbx_strand_id
1 'polypeptide(L)' 'MVAIDATWNGLTVPYFFAKDERLNGECYRVKLLPFYKEEGDRLFMHSNWCLVQDGATAHTDRKTQDSCKKNLTSFIPK' A
#
# COMPACT_ATOMS: atom_id res chain seq x y z
N MET A 1 5.35 2.68 -14.75
CA MET A 1 5.29 1.65 -13.67
C MET A 1 3.84 1.55 -13.23
N VAL A 2 3.40 0.41 -12.70
CA VAL A 2 2.03 0.20 -12.18
C VAL A 2 2.14 -0.47 -10.82
N ALA A 3 1.29 -0.04 -9.89
CA ALA A 3 1.07 -0.72 -8.62
C ALA A 3 -0.35 -1.30 -8.61
N ILE A 4 -0.47 -2.54 -8.18
CA ILE A 4 -1.72 -3.28 -8.10
C ILE A 4 -1.60 -4.33 -7.00
N ASP A 5 -2.69 -4.55 -6.27
CA ASP A 5 -2.75 -5.53 -5.20
C ASP A 5 -3.73 -6.65 -5.58
N ALA A 6 -3.41 -7.86 -5.11
CA ALA A 6 -4.30 -9.00 -5.23
C ALA A 6 -4.98 -9.26 -3.89
N THR A 7 -6.28 -9.48 -3.95
CA THR A 7 -7.12 -9.83 -2.79
C THR A 7 -7.89 -11.11 -3.09
N TRP A 8 -8.52 -11.68 -2.07
CA TRP A 8 -9.49 -12.78 -2.22
C TRP A 8 -10.68 -12.43 -3.14
N ASN A 9 -11.04 -11.15 -3.27
CA ASN A 9 -12.11 -10.66 -4.15
C ASN A 9 -11.63 -10.33 -5.57
N GLY A 10 -10.34 -10.60 -5.88
CA GLY A 10 -9.70 -10.22 -7.13
C GLY A 10 -8.73 -9.05 -6.98
N LEU A 11 -8.41 -8.41 -8.09
CA LEU A 11 -7.43 -7.32 -8.15
C LEU A 11 -8.03 -5.99 -7.70
N THR A 12 -7.20 -5.14 -7.07
CA THR A 12 -7.54 -3.73 -6.83
C THR A 12 -7.52 -2.92 -8.13
N VAL A 13 -8.05 -1.70 -8.08
CA VAL A 13 -7.83 -0.74 -9.17
C VAL A 13 -6.32 -0.46 -9.28
N PRO A 14 -5.72 -0.51 -10.48
CA PRO A 14 -4.30 -0.20 -10.65
C PRO A 14 -4.01 1.29 -10.41
N TYR A 15 -2.94 1.57 -9.65
CA TYR A 15 -2.33 2.88 -9.57
C TYR A 15 -1.28 3.04 -10.68
N PHE A 16 -1.50 4.02 -11.57
CA PHE A 16 -0.57 4.34 -12.64
C PHE A 16 0.35 5.48 -12.21
N PHE A 17 1.65 5.19 -12.20
CA PHE A 17 2.67 6.18 -11.91
C PHE A 17 2.82 7.14 -13.09
N ALA A 18 3.14 8.41 -12.78
CA ALA A 18 3.45 9.38 -13.81
C ALA A 18 4.71 8.96 -14.60
N LYS A 19 4.87 9.52 -15.80
CA LYS A 19 6.08 9.32 -16.58
C LYS A 19 7.29 9.78 -15.75
N ASP A 20 8.32 8.93 -15.69
CA ASP A 20 9.57 9.12 -14.93
C ASP A 20 9.44 9.11 -13.39
N GLU A 21 8.24 8.89 -12.86
CA GLU A 21 8.06 8.70 -11.43
C GLU A 21 8.66 7.36 -10.96
N ARG A 22 9.44 7.42 -9.88
CA ARG A 22 10.11 6.25 -9.30
C ARG A 22 9.46 5.86 -7.98
N LEU A 23 9.32 4.55 -7.79
CA LEU A 23 8.94 4.00 -6.49
C LEU A 23 10.11 4.10 -5.51
N ASN A 24 9.96 4.96 -4.51
CA ASN A 24 10.83 5.09 -3.35
C ASN A 24 9.97 5.20 -2.07
N GLY A 25 10.60 5.24 -0.90
CA GLY A 25 9.86 5.32 0.38
C GLY A 25 9.00 6.58 0.53
N GLU A 26 9.33 7.70 -0.12
CA GLU A 26 8.47 8.89 -0.10
C GLU A 26 7.24 8.70 -0.97
N CYS A 27 7.42 8.29 -2.23
CA CYS A 27 6.33 7.97 -3.16
C CYS A 27 5.38 6.93 -2.54
N TYR A 28 5.93 5.89 -1.93
CA TYR A 28 5.15 4.85 -1.25
C TYR A 28 4.28 5.44 -0.13
N ARG A 29 4.88 6.21 0.79
CA ARG A 29 4.15 6.76 1.95
C ARG A 29 3.12 7.81 1.59
N VAL A 30 3.45 8.67 0.63
CA VAL A 30 2.64 9.86 0.31
C VAL A 30 1.55 9.55 -0.71
N LYS A 31 1.80 8.59 -1.62
CA LYS A 31 0.87 8.29 -2.72
C LYS A 31 0.23 6.92 -2.59
N LEU A 32 1.05 5.86 -2.47
CA LEU A 32 0.54 4.49 -2.53
C LEU A 32 -0.16 4.05 -1.25
N LEU A 33 0.41 4.32 -0.07
CA LEU A 33 -0.18 3.88 1.19
C LEU A 33 -1.60 4.46 1.42
N PRO A 34 -1.86 5.77 1.18
CA PRO A 34 -3.22 6.30 1.22
C PRO A 34 -4.14 5.62 0.22
N PHE A 35 -3.65 5.39 -1.01
CA PHE A 35 -4.41 4.72 -2.06
C PHE A 35 -4.79 3.28 -1.66
N TYR A 36 -3.83 2.48 -1.17
CA TYR A 36 -4.09 1.12 -0.69
C TYR A 36 -5.05 1.08 0.49
N LYS A 37 -4.96 2.08 1.38
CA LYS A 37 -5.90 2.21 2.47
C LYS A 37 -7.31 2.46 1.98
N GLU A 38 -7.48 3.42 1.07
CA GLU A 38 -8.78 3.74 0.48
C GLU A 38 -9.37 2.52 -0.25
N GLU A 39 -8.58 1.82 -1.06
CA GLU A 39 -9.03 0.61 -1.76
C GLU A 39 -9.35 -0.54 -0.82
N GLY A 40 -8.54 -0.76 0.22
CA GLY A 40 -8.81 -1.75 1.25
C GLY A 40 -10.09 -1.45 2.01
N ASP A 41 -10.29 -0.22 2.47
CA ASP A 41 -11.51 0.19 3.16
C ASP A 41 -12.75 0.07 2.26
N ARG A 42 -12.62 0.40 0.97
CA ARG A 42 -13.71 0.28 -0.03
C ARG A 42 -14.07 -1.18 -0.33
N LEU A 43 -13.08 -2.05 -0.50
CA LEU A 43 -13.30 -3.46 -0.86
C LEU A 43 -13.76 -4.31 0.32
N PHE A 44 -13.37 -3.93 1.53
CA PHE A 44 -13.60 -4.70 2.76
C PHE A 44 -14.42 -3.90 3.78
N MET A 45 -15.33 -3.02 3.36
CA MET A 45 -16.11 -2.13 4.25
C MET A 45 -16.72 -2.79 5.50
N HIS A 46 -17.03 -4.09 5.43
CA HIS A 46 -17.63 -4.88 6.51
C HIS A 46 -16.70 -5.97 7.08
N SER A 47 -15.40 -5.91 6.80
CA SER A 47 -14.43 -6.94 7.18
C SER A 47 -13.07 -6.32 7.51
N ASN A 48 -12.33 -6.96 8.40
CA ASN A 48 -10.94 -6.56 8.61
C ASN A 48 -10.10 -6.98 7.40
N TRP A 49 -9.19 -6.10 6.99
CA TRP A 49 -8.20 -6.38 5.96
C TRP A 49 -6.81 -6.06 6.49
N CYS A 50 -5.79 -6.73 5.93
CA CYS A 50 -4.41 -6.58 6.35
C CYS A 50 -3.52 -6.34 5.13
N LEU A 51 -2.71 -5.30 5.16
CA LEU A 51 -1.75 -5.03 4.10
C LEU A 51 -0.56 -5.98 4.21
N VAL A 52 -0.29 -6.73 3.12
CA VAL A 52 0.85 -7.61 2.98
C VAL A 52 1.77 -7.06 1.89
N GLN A 53 3.06 -6.94 2.20
CA GLN A 53 4.07 -6.34 1.32
C GLN A 53 5.23 -7.32 1.14
N ASP A 54 6.10 -7.07 0.17
CA ASP A 54 7.40 -7.76 0.05
C ASP A 54 8.52 -6.99 0.80
N GLY A 55 9.77 -7.47 0.71
CA GLY A 55 10.93 -6.87 1.36
C GLY A 55 11.59 -5.72 0.59
N ALA A 56 10.93 -5.09 -0.39
CA ALA A 56 11.52 -3.99 -1.16
C ALA A 56 11.90 -2.81 -0.26
N THR A 57 12.97 -2.09 -0.61
CA THR A 57 13.51 -0.97 0.19
C THR A 57 12.47 0.13 0.47
N ALA A 58 11.56 0.38 -0.47
CA ALA A 58 10.49 1.36 -0.28
C ALA A 58 9.50 0.95 0.83
N HIS A 59 9.32 -0.36 1.04
CA HIS A 59 8.43 -0.93 2.06
C HIS A 59 9.13 -1.02 3.41
N THR A 60 10.39 -1.45 3.44
CA THR A 60 11.16 -1.70 4.67
C THR A 60 11.77 -0.44 5.29
N ASP A 61 11.77 0.70 4.60
CA ASP A 61 12.23 1.96 5.18
C ASP A 61 11.47 2.27 6.48
N ARG A 62 12.20 2.71 7.51
CA ARG A 62 11.65 2.99 8.83
C ARG A 62 10.46 3.95 8.78
N LYS A 63 10.56 5.02 7.98
CA LYS A 63 9.46 5.99 7.88
C LYS A 63 8.24 5.37 7.20
N THR A 64 8.43 4.40 6.30
CA THR A 64 7.33 3.66 5.67
C THR A 64 6.64 2.77 6.69
N GLN A 65 7.40 1.98 7.43
CA GLN A 65 6.87 1.12 8.50
C GLN A 65 6.13 1.93 9.57
N ASP A 66 6.69 3.07 9.99
CA ASP A 66 6.03 3.99 10.93
C ASP A 66 4.72 4.55 10.35
N SER A 67 4.69 4.87 9.06
CA SER A 67 3.49 5.34 8.37
C SER A 67 2.42 4.24 8.28
N CYS A 68 2.80 3.00 7.96
CA CYS A 68 1.90 1.85 7.96
C CYS A 68 1.27 1.67 9.35
N LYS A 69 2.09 1.65 10.40
CA LYS A 69 1.63 1.51 11.78
C LYS A 69 0.70 2.62 12.24
N LYS A 70 0.92 3.85 11.76
CA LYS A 70 0.07 5.01 12.11
C LYS A 70 -1.27 4.99 11.38
N ASN A 71 -1.31 4.56 10.12
CA ASN A 71 -2.48 4.77 9.25
C ASN A 71 -3.31 3.50 9.01
N LEU A 72 -2.76 2.31 9.22
CA LEU A 72 -3.45 1.04 8.96
C LEU A 72 -3.88 0.36 10.25
N THR A 73 -5.09 -0.21 10.22
CA THR A 73 -5.61 -1.05 11.32
C THR A 73 -4.84 -2.37 11.43
N SER A 74 -4.41 -2.94 10.30
CA SER A 74 -3.64 -4.19 10.25
C SER A 74 -2.64 -4.18 9.09
N PHE A 75 -1.40 -4.56 9.37
CA PHE A 75 -0.34 -4.72 8.36
C PHE A 75 0.72 -5.73 8.86
N ILE A 76 1.46 -6.36 7.95
CA ILE A 76 2.60 -7.23 8.29
C ILE A 76 3.91 -6.43 8.14
N PRO A 77 4.63 -6.13 9.25
CA PRO A 77 5.90 -5.42 9.19
C PRO A 77 6.99 -6.19 8.43
N LYS A 78 7.95 -5.47 7.86
CA LYS A 78 9.08 -6.00 7.09
C LYS A 78 10.42 -5.45 7.55
#